data_AF-A0A3D8QA04-F1
#
_entry.id   AF-A0A3D8QA04-F1
#
_cell.length_a   1.000
_cell.length_b   1.000
_cell.length_c   1.000
_cell.angle_alpha   90.00
_cell.angle_beta   90.00
_cell.angle_gamma   90.00
#
_symmetry.space_group_name_H-M   'P 1'
#
loop_
_entity.id
_entity.type
_entity.pdbx_description
1 polymer ?
#
loop_
_entity_poly.entity_id
_entity_poly.type
_entity_poly.pdbx_seq_one_letter_code
_entity_poly.pdbx_strand_id
1 'polypeptide(L)'
;MKAFDSQLEGTVGSHEGIQIIVAGLPRTGTLSMKLALEELGFRNCHHLLTPLFQSVWSTRVKESALAMATKDPYLRQFYLRRRFEGYDVVLDLPGSACVDDLIKMYPDAKV
;
A
#
# COMPACT_ATOMS: atom_id res chain seq x y z
N MET A 1 29.79 -9.47 -23.34
CA MET A 1 28.77 -8.57 -22.76
C MET A 1 27.72 -9.44 -22.06
N LYS A 2 28.08 -10.00 -20.90
CA LYS A 2 27.25 -10.90 -20.08
C LYS A 2 27.60 -10.63 -18.62
N ALA A 3 26.99 -9.63 -17.99
CA ALA A 3 27.14 -9.34 -16.56
C ALA A 3 26.14 -8.28 -16.05
N PHE A 4 24.88 -8.29 -16.50
CA PHE A 4 23.88 -7.35 -15.94
C PHE A 4 22.48 -7.93 -15.70
N ASP A 5 22.20 -9.16 -16.15
CA ASP A 5 20.88 -9.79 -15.96
C ASP A 5 20.76 -10.62 -14.67
N SER A 6 21.85 -10.84 -13.92
CA SER A 6 21.84 -11.78 -12.78
C SER A 6 21.45 -11.16 -11.43
N GLN A 7 20.95 -9.92 -11.39
CA GLN A 7 20.55 -9.24 -10.15
C GLN A 7 19.06 -8.86 -10.09
N LEU A 8 18.25 -9.24 -11.08
CA LEU A 8 16.80 -9.00 -11.06
C LEU A 8 15.97 -10.27 -10.81
N GLU A 9 16.60 -11.42 -10.56
CA GLU A 9 15.94 -12.57 -9.92
C GLU A 9 15.90 -12.38 -8.39
N GLY A 10 15.49 -11.20 -7.95
CA GLY A 10 15.17 -10.93 -6.57
C GLY A 10 13.91 -11.70 -6.21
N THR A 11 14.11 -12.88 -5.62
CA THR A 11 13.19 -13.60 -4.75
C THR A 11 11.77 -13.05 -4.78
N VAL A 12 10.88 -13.71 -5.53
CA VAL A 12 9.45 -13.69 -5.22
C VAL A 12 9.30 -14.45 -3.90
N GLY A 13 9.77 -13.84 -2.81
CA GLY A 13 9.48 -14.24 -1.46
C GLY A 13 7.97 -14.09 -1.33
N SER A 14 7.31 -15.15 -0.92
CA SER A 14 5.97 -15.12 -0.38
C SER A 14 5.98 -14.26 0.90
N HIS A 15 6.13 -12.94 0.76
CA HIS A 15 5.98 -12.02 1.85
C HIS A 15 4.49 -11.91 2.14
N GLU A 16 4.05 -12.51 3.24
CA GLU A 16 2.70 -12.30 3.78
C GLU A 16 2.60 -10.88 4.38
N GLY A 17 2.55 -9.84 3.55
CA GLY A 17 2.32 -8.48 4.03
C GLY A 17 2.89 -7.37 3.17
N ILE A 18 2.71 -6.14 3.66
CA ILE A 18 3.19 -4.92 3.02
C ILE A 18 4.72 -4.89 3.08
N GLN A 19 5.35 -4.58 1.93
CA GLN A 19 6.80 -4.44 1.78
C GLN A 19 7.21 -2.97 1.67
N ILE A 20 6.36 -2.11 1.09
CA ILE A 20 6.62 -0.67 0.90
C ILE A 20 5.43 0.15 1.38
N ILE A 21 5.68 1.16 2.22
CA ILE A 21 4.71 2.12 2.74
C ILE A 21 5.03 3.50 2.15
N VAL A 22 4.25 3.95 1.17
CA VAL A 22 4.40 5.29 0.63
C VAL A 22 3.61 6.28 1.50
N ALA A 23 4.31 7.01 2.36
CA ALA A 23 3.73 7.98 3.29
C ALA A 23 3.23 9.29 2.64
N GLY A 24 3.38 9.45 1.32
CA GLY A 24 2.93 10.62 0.59
C GLY A 24 1.41 10.83 0.65
N LEU A 25 0.97 12.04 0.96
CA LEU A 25 -0.44 12.43 0.97
C LEU A 25 -1.07 12.39 -0.43
N PRO A 26 -2.41 12.38 -0.55
CA PRO A 26 -3.07 12.52 -1.84
C PRO A 26 -2.52 13.73 -2.61
N ARG A 27 -2.39 13.58 -3.93
CA ARG A 27 -1.93 14.64 -4.86
C ARG A 27 -0.45 15.00 -4.78
N THR A 28 0.38 14.24 -4.05
CA THR A 28 1.84 14.40 -4.02
C THR A 28 2.58 13.44 -4.97
N GLY A 29 1.97 13.08 -6.11
CA GLY A 29 2.56 12.15 -7.07
C GLY A 29 2.39 10.66 -6.75
N THR A 30 1.47 10.29 -5.84
CA THR A 30 1.22 8.89 -5.43
C THR A 30 0.88 7.96 -6.60
N LEU A 31 0.18 8.44 -7.63
CA LEU A 31 -0.13 7.63 -8.81
C LEU A 31 1.12 7.38 -9.67
N SER A 32 1.99 8.38 -9.84
CA SER A 32 3.27 8.21 -10.52
C SER A 32 4.16 7.25 -9.74
N MET A 33 4.19 7.34 -8.41
CA MET A 33 4.92 6.40 -7.55
C MET A 33 4.39 4.97 -7.68
N LYS A 34 3.06 4.79 -7.72
CA LYS A 34 2.43 3.48 -7.96
C LYS A 34 2.96 2.85 -9.26
N LEU A 35 2.92 3.61 -10.35
CA LEU A 35 3.36 3.13 -11.66
C LEU A 35 4.86 2.79 -11.66
N ALA A 36 5.70 3.61 -11.04
CA ALA A 36 7.13 3.33 -10.92
C ALA A 36 7.41 2.04 -10.12
N LEU A 37 6.67 1.78 -9.04
CA LEU A 37 6.80 0.53 -8.28
C LEU A 37 6.30 -0.68 -9.06
N GLU A 38 5.24 -0.53 -9.85
CA GLU A 38 4.77 -1.57 -10.78
C GLU A 38 5.82 -1.88 -11.85
N GLU A 39 6.51 -0.87 -12.39
CA GLU A 39 7.65 -1.05 -13.31
C GLU A 39 8.84 -1.78 -12.65
N LEU A 40 9.07 -1.56 -11.35
CA LEU A 40 10.09 -2.25 -10.57
C LEU A 40 9.71 -3.69 -10.17
N GLY A 41 8.50 -4.16 -10.51
CA GLY A 41 8.05 -5.53 -10.31
C GLY A 41 7.07 -5.75 -9.16
N PHE A 42 6.65 -4.70 -8.45
CA PHE A 42 5.59 -4.80 -7.44
C PHE A 42 4.22 -4.91 -8.11
N ARG A 43 3.56 -6.06 -8.01
CA ARG A 43 2.34 -6.32 -8.78
C ARG A 43 1.06 -5.89 -8.06
N ASN A 44 1.05 -5.89 -6.74
CA ASN A 44 -0.13 -5.51 -5.97
C ASN A 44 0.10 -4.17 -5.25
N CYS A 45 -0.01 -3.08 -6.01
CA CYS A 45 0.12 -1.73 -5.47
C CYS A 45 -1.25 -1.11 -5.15
N HIS A 46 -1.53 -0.91 -3.87
CA HIS A 46 -2.75 -0.24 -3.42
C HIS A 46 -2.70 1.26 -3.74
N HIS A 47 -3.78 1.80 -4.31
CA HIS A 47 -4.01 3.23 -4.40
C HIS A 47 -5.50 3.52 -4.27
N LEU A 48 -5.91 4.54 -3.50
CA LEU A 48 -7.33 4.77 -3.20
C LEU A 48 -8.16 4.88 -4.49
N LEU A 49 -7.66 5.68 -5.45
CA LEU A 49 -8.29 5.88 -6.75
C LEU A 49 -8.15 4.72 -7.75
N THR A 50 -7.71 3.52 -7.35
CA THR A 50 -7.67 2.36 -8.26
C THR A 50 -8.84 1.41 -7.96
N PRO A 51 -9.73 1.13 -8.94
CA PRO A 51 -9.76 1.63 -10.31
C PRO A 51 -10.11 3.13 -10.39
N LEU A 52 -9.57 3.80 -11.42
CA LEU A 52 -9.82 5.22 -11.69
C LEU A 52 -11.32 5.45 -11.88
N PHE A 53 -11.82 6.58 -11.37
CA PHE A 53 -13.25 6.95 -11.39
C PHE A 53 -14.18 6.04 -10.57
N GLN A 54 -13.66 5.33 -9.57
CA GLN A 54 -14.53 4.64 -8.63
C GLN A 54 -15.46 5.64 -7.91
N SER A 55 -16.70 5.22 -7.71
CA SER A 55 -17.67 6.01 -6.95
C SER A 55 -17.15 6.29 -5.54
N VAL A 56 -17.37 7.50 -5.04
CA VAL A 56 -17.17 7.86 -3.62
C VAL A 56 -18.02 6.98 -2.69
N TRP A 57 -19.08 6.37 -3.22
CA TRP A 57 -19.94 5.42 -2.52
C TRP A 57 -19.45 3.97 -2.57
N SER A 58 -18.33 3.72 -3.24
CA SER A 58 -17.74 2.38 -3.32
C SER A 58 -17.34 1.88 -1.93
N THR A 59 -17.45 0.56 -1.75
CA THR A 59 -17.07 -0.10 -0.51
C THR A 59 -15.62 0.20 -0.12
N ARG A 60 -14.70 0.29 -1.09
CA ARG A 60 -13.28 0.58 -0.86
C ARG A 60 -13.07 1.96 -0.23
N VAL A 61 -13.74 2.99 -0.74
CA VAL A 61 -13.66 4.36 -0.19
C VAL A 61 -14.26 4.39 1.22
N LYS A 62 -15.40 3.73 1.43
CA LYS A 62 -16.06 3.65 2.74
C LYS A 62 -15.21 2.92 3.79
N GLU A 63 -14.61 1.78 3.44
CA GLU A 63 -13.72 1.02 4.32
C GLU A 63 -12.46 1.82 4.67
N SER A 64 -11.91 2.56 3.70
CA SER A 64 -10.76 3.43 3.93
C SER A 64 -11.11 4.59 4.87
N ALA A 65 -12.27 5.20 4.68
CA ALA A 65 -12.79 6.24 5.57
C ALA A 65 -13.05 5.71 6.99
N LEU A 66 -13.61 4.50 7.12
CA LEU A 66 -13.84 3.84 8.41
C LEU A 66 -12.52 3.60 9.16
N ALA A 67 -11.50 3.08 8.47
CA ALA A 67 -10.18 2.87 9.08
C ALA A 67 -9.60 4.19 9.62
N MET A 68 -9.63 5.27 8.84
CA MET A 68 -9.12 6.58 9.27
C MET A 68 -9.93 7.20 10.42
N ALA A 69 -11.25 7.01 10.44
CA ALA A 69 -12.12 7.55 11.49
C ALA A 69 -12.05 6.75 12.81
N THR A 70 -11.52 5.52 12.78
CA THR A 70 -11.44 4.65 13.95
C THR A 70 -10.35 5.12 14.91
N LYS A 71 -10.73 5.53 16.13
CA LYS A 71 -9.77 6.03 17.14
C LYS A 71 -9.02 4.91 17.86
N ASP A 72 -9.71 3.80 18.15
CA ASP A 72 -9.11 2.65 18.81
C ASP A 72 -8.03 2.03 17.91
N PRO A 73 -6.76 1.95 18.35
CA PRO A 73 -5.66 1.52 17.51
C PRO A 73 -5.80 0.04 17.11
N TYR A 74 -6.27 -0.83 18.01
CA TYR A 74 -6.41 -2.25 17.71
C TYR A 74 -7.47 -2.49 16.62
N LEU A 75 -8.62 -1.83 16.74
CA LEU A 75 -9.69 -1.89 15.75
C LEU A 75 -9.29 -1.23 14.43
N ARG A 76 -8.56 -0.10 14.47
CA ARG A 76 -8.02 0.54 13.26
C ARG A 76 -7.06 -0.39 12.53
N GLN A 77 -6.13 -1.01 13.24
CA GLN A 77 -5.19 -1.99 12.68
C GLN A 77 -5.90 -3.21 12.09
N PHE A 78 -6.98 -3.69 12.73
CA PHE A 78 -7.83 -4.74 12.18
C PHE A 78 -8.43 -4.33 10.82
N TYR A 79 -9.01 -3.12 10.73
CA TYR A 79 -9.55 -2.63 9.46
C TYR A 79 -8.47 -2.41 8.39
N LEU A 80 -7.30 -1.89 8.77
CA LEU A 80 -6.17 -1.71 7.86
C LEU A 80 -5.67 -3.05 7.31
N ARG A 81 -5.53 -4.08 8.17
CA ARG A 81 -5.11 -5.43 7.75
C ARG A 81 -6.06 -6.00 6.72
N ARG A 82 -7.37 -5.92 6.98
CA ARG A 82 -8.40 -6.37 6.05
C ARG A 82 -8.39 -5.55 4.75
N ARG A 83 -8.16 -4.24 4.84
CA ARG A 83 -8.14 -3.36 3.67
C ARG A 83 -6.97 -3.64 2.73
N PHE A 84 -5.82 -4.02 3.30
CA PHE A 84 -4.57 -4.22 2.57
C PHE A 84 -4.20 -5.68 2.33
N GLU A 85 -5.12 -6.61 2.60
CA GLU A 85 -4.94 -8.02 2.28
C GLU A 85 -4.63 -8.21 0.78
N GLY A 86 -3.56 -8.96 0.49
CA GLY A 86 -3.10 -9.23 -0.88
C GLY A 86 -2.36 -8.09 -1.58
N TYR A 87 -2.08 -6.97 -0.89
CA TYR A 87 -1.23 -5.90 -1.43
C TYR A 87 0.22 -6.05 -0.95
N ASP A 88 1.16 -5.66 -1.82
CA ASP A 88 2.61 -5.60 -1.52
C ASP A 88 3.03 -4.19 -1.14
N VAL A 89 2.31 -3.18 -1.65
CA VAL A 89 2.61 -1.76 -1.47
C VAL A 89 1.35 -1.01 -1.08
N VAL A 90 1.48 -0.11 -0.10
CA VAL A 90 0.42 0.83 0.28
C VAL A 90 0.78 2.25 -0.10
N LEU A 91 -0.09 2.88 -0.89
CA LEU A 91 -0.02 4.29 -1.24
C LEU A 91 -1.37 4.96 -0.99
N ASP A 92 -1.34 6.30 -0.92
CA ASP A 92 -2.54 7.12 -0.81
C ASP A 92 -3.35 6.78 0.47
N LEU A 93 -4.60 7.23 0.57
CA LEU A 93 -5.46 6.91 1.70
C LEU A 93 -5.98 5.47 1.64
N PRO A 94 -6.12 4.77 2.77
CA PRO A 94 -5.91 5.27 4.13
C PRO A 94 -4.45 5.16 4.60
N GLY A 95 -3.53 4.63 3.78
CA GLY A 95 -2.17 4.31 4.20
C GLY A 95 -1.38 5.52 4.69
N SER A 96 -1.36 6.60 3.92
CA SER A 96 -0.63 7.83 4.30
C SER A 96 -1.19 8.54 5.53
N ALA A 97 -2.44 8.27 5.91
CA ALA A 97 -3.04 8.79 7.15
C ALA A 97 -2.75 7.91 8.37
N CYS A 98 -2.35 6.65 8.17
CA CYS A 98 -2.18 5.64 9.22
C CYS A 98 -0.76 5.05 9.24
N VAL A 99 0.26 5.85 8.89
CA VAL A 99 1.66 5.39 8.75
C VAL A 99 2.18 4.76 10.04
N ASP A 100 1.90 5.35 11.21
CA ASP A 100 2.35 4.82 12.50
C ASP A 100 1.79 3.42 12.80
N ASP A 101 0.54 3.16 12.40
CA ASP A 101 -0.05 1.82 12.54
C ASP A 101 0.58 0.85 11.56
N LEU A 102 0.83 1.28 10.32
CA LEU A 102 1.44 0.44 9.29
C LEU A 102 2.88 0.05 9.65
N ILE A 103 3.69 0.97 10.18
CA ILE A 103 5.05 0.67 10.65
C ILE A 103 5.02 -0.35 11.81
N LYS A 104 4.04 -0.26 12.71
CA LYS A 104 3.87 -1.24 13.80
C LYS A 104 3.39 -2.59 13.29
N MET A 105 2.51 -2.61 12.29
CA MET A 105 1.95 -3.83 11.72
C MET A 105 2.94 -4.57 10.81
N TYR A 106 3.80 -3.84 10.10
CA TYR A 106 4.73 -4.33 9.10
C TYR A 106 6.13 -3.73 9.36
N PRO A 107 6.83 -4.15 10.42
CA PRO A 107 8.10 -3.55 10.84
C PRO A 107 9.25 -3.72 9.83
N ASP A 108 9.15 -4.73 8.96
CA ASP A 108 10.15 -4.99 7.92
C ASP A 108 9.87 -4.19 6.62
N ALA A 109 8.74 -3.50 6.54
CA ALA A 109 8.39 -2.68 5.38
C ALA A 109 9.26 -1.42 5.32
N LYS A 110 9.72 -1.06 4.11
CA LYS A 110 10.40 0.23 3.90
C LYS A 110 9.37 1.34 3.78
N VAL A 111 9.76 2.55 4.20
CA VAL A 111 8.94 3.77 4.12
C VAL A 111 9.60 4.78 3.18
#